data_AF-E3KSK9-F1
#
_entry.id   AF-E3KSK9-F1
#
_cell.length_a   1.000
_cell.length_b   1.000
_cell.length_c   1.000
_cell.angle_alpha   90.00
_cell.angle_beta   90.00
_cell.angle_gamma   90.00
#
_symmetry.space_group_name_H-M   'P 1'
#
loop_
_entity.id
_entity.type
_entity.pdbx_description
1 polymer ?
#
loop_
_entity_poly.entity_id
_entity_poly.type
_entity_poly.pdbx_seq_one_letter_code
_entity_poly.pdbx_strand_id
1 'polypeptide(L)'
;MSFINICQRAYIIKLALVALIVTLRIHSGQAVGGRRQQCGYHFFFADARQKRASCMQDNEHDNQCAPESCRSDIDGFKWDQLEFWFCHPFNGEVLLRSIKPAQYFRRDSYAEVQEAGTPNWFRCPYSYASNRQLMICNDCL
;
A
#
# COMPACT_ATOMS: atom_id res chain seq x y z
N MET A 1 36.99 -48.77 27.06
CA MET A 1 36.13 -47.69 27.59
C MET A 1 35.90 -46.67 26.49
N SER A 2 34.70 -46.63 25.89
CA SER A 2 34.36 -45.70 24.80
C SER A 2 33.16 -44.84 25.20
N PHE A 3 33.41 -43.80 26.00
CA PHE A 3 32.38 -42.80 26.35
C PHE A 3 32.68 -41.41 25.75
N ILE A 4 33.78 -41.26 25.01
CA ILE A 4 34.24 -39.96 24.50
C ILE A 4 33.44 -39.50 23.26
N ASN A 5 32.79 -40.42 22.54
CA ASN A 5 32.15 -40.12 21.25
C ASN A 5 30.74 -39.48 21.37
N ILE A 6 30.06 -39.65 22.51
CA ILE A 6 28.68 -39.15 22.68
C ILE A 6 28.67 -37.67 23.07
N CYS A 7 29.60 -37.24 23.94
CA CYS A 7 29.68 -35.87 24.41
C CYS A 7 30.10 -34.88 23.32
N GLN A 8 31.03 -35.27 22.43
CA GLN A 8 31.44 -34.43 21.29
C GLN A 8 30.31 -34.24 20.27
N ARG A 9 29.53 -35.30 19.98
CA ARG A 9 28.40 -35.24 19.03
C ARG A 9 27.28 -34.34 19.55
N ALA A 10 26.97 -34.41 20.84
CA ALA A 10 25.97 -33.55 21.47
C ALA A 10 26.41 -32.06 21.46
N TYR A 11 27.71 -31.79 21.63
CA TYR A 11 28.24 -30.42 21.60
C TYR A 11 28.18 -29.81 20.20
N ILE A 12 28.53 -30.57 19.16
CA ILE A 12 28.43 -30.15 17.75
C ILE A 12 26.97 -29.86 17.36
N ILE A 13 26.03 -30.73 17.76
CA ILE A 13 24.60 -30.55 17.49
C ILE A 13 24.06 -29.28 18.16
N LYS A 14 24.47 -29.00 19.41
CA LYS A 14 24.06 -27.79 20.13
C LYS A 14 24.60 -26.51 19.47
N LEU A 15 25.87 -26.51 19.06
CA LEU A 15 26.45 -25.37 18.34
C LEU A 15 25.80 -25.13 16.97
N ALA A 16 25.51 -26.20 16.23
CA ALA A 16 24.80 -26.11 14.95
C ALA A 16 23.37 -25.57 15.12
N LEU A 17 22.67 -25.97 16.20
CA LEU A 17 21.32 -25.48 16.49
C LEU A 17 21.33 -23.99 16.89
N VAL A 18 22.31 -23.56 17.70
CA VAL A 18 22.48 -22.15 18.06
C VAL A 18 22.84 -21.32 16.84
N ALA A 19 23.72 -21.80 15.98
CA ALA A 19 24.05 -21.14 14.71
C ALA A 19 22.81 -21.02 13.82
N LEU A 20 22.02 -22.09 13.64
CA LEU A 20 20.78 -22.05 12.87
C LEU A 20 19.77 -21.04 13.46
N ILE A 21 19.60 -21.00 14.78
CA ILE A 21 18.72 -20.03 15.45
C ILE A 21 19.22 -18.60 15.23
N VAL A 22 20.52 -18.35 15.34
CA VAL A 22 21.12 -17.02 15.11
C VAL A 22 21.00 -16.62 13.64
N THR A 23 21.26 -17.53 12.69
CA THR A 23 21.08 -17.25 11.26
C THR A 23 19.61 -16.99 10.93
N LEU A 24 18.68 -17.75 11.49
CA LEU A 24 17.23 -17.50 11.35
C LEU A 24 16.83 -16.15 11.95
N ARG A 25 17.38 -15.78 13.11
CA ARG A 25 17.12 -14.47 13.76
C ARG A 25 17.70 -13.29 12.98
N ILE A 26 18.87 -13.45 12.35
CA ILE A 26 19.53 -12.42 11.53
C ILE A 26 18.85 -12.29 10.17
N HIS A 27 18.36 -13.39 9.58
CA HIS A 27 17.58 -13.37 8.33
C HIS A 27 16.13 -12.95 8.55
N SER A 28 15.59 -13.17 9.76
CA SER A 28 14.43 -12.46 10.26
C SER A 28 14.84 -11.09 10.82
N GLY A 29 15.75 -10.40 10.13
CA GLY A 29 15.91 -8.96 10.29
C GLY A 29 14.50 -8.41 10.36
N GLN A 30 14.15 -7.88 11.52
CA GLN A 30 12.81 -7.44 11.80
C GLN A 30 12.45 -6.54 10.62
N ALA A 31 11.54 -7.00 9.76
CA ALA A 31 10.75 -6.06 9.01
C ALA A 31 10.20 -5.18 10.12
N VAL A 32 10.73 -3.96 10.23
CA VAL A 32 10.06 -2.88 10.93
C VAL A 32 8.80 -2.71 10.09
N GLY A 33 7.84 -3.61 10.29
CA GLY A 33 6.67 -3.74 9.45
C GLY A 33 5.97 -2.41 9.61
N GLY A 34 5.94 -1.64 8.53
CA GLY A 34 5.29 -0.35 8.57
C GLY A 34 3.85 -0.51 9.04
N ARG A 35 3.26 0.59 9.47
CA ARG A 35 1.91 0.56 10.03
C ARG A 35 0.92 0.36 8.89
N ARG A 36 -0.08 -0.48 9.10
CA ARG A 36 -1.22 -0.56 8.19
C ARG A 36 -2.00 0.75 8.26
N GLN A 37 -2.19 1.39 7.12
CA GLN A 37 -2.94 2.64 6.99
C GLN A 37 -4.04 2.51 5.95
N GLN A 38 -5.19 3.10 6.27
CA GLN A 38 -6.25 3.34 5.31
C GLN A 38 -6.07 4.77 4.79
N CYS A 39 -6.16 4.96 3.48
CA CYS A 39 -5.98 6.25 2.83
C CYS A 39 -7.37 6.84 2.53
N GLY A 40 -8.17 6.99 3.59
CA GLY A 40 -9.59 7.36 3.55
C GLY A 40 -9.87 8.83 3.23
N TYR A 41 -8.87 9.70 3.32
CA TYR A 41 -8.98 11.11 2.94
C TYR A 41 -8.28 11.39 1.61
N HIS A 42 -7.04 10.94 1.44
CA HIS A 42 -6.22 11.22 0.26
C HIS A 42 -5.21 10.11 -0.02
N PHE A 43 -4.94 9.89 -1.30
CA PHE A 43 -3.82 9.07 -1.76
C PHE A 43 -3.20 9.68 -3.02
N PHE A 44 -1.86 9.72 -3.07
CA PHE A 44 -1.12 10.24 -4.21
C PHE A 44 0.11 9.39 -4.55
N PHE A 45 0.16 8.96 -5.81
CA PHE A 45 1.30 8.25 -6.38
C PHE A 45 1.34 8.41 -7.91
N ALA A 46 1.85 9.53 -8.40
CA ALA A 46 1.74 9.88 -9.82
C ALA A 46 3.00 9.58 -10.66
N ASP A 47 4.17 9.45 -10.04
CA ASP A 47 5.44 9.26 -10.74
C ASP A 47 6.15 8.00 -10.24
N ALA A 48 6.64 7.14 -11.15
CA ALA A 48 7.41 5.96 -10.79
C ALA A 48 8.73 6.29 -10.06
N ARG A 49 9.23 7.52 -10.17
CA ARG A 49 10.38 8.04 -9.40
C ARG A 49 10.02 8.34 -7.95
N GLN A 50 8.74 8.52 -7.65
CA GLN A 50 8.25 8.66 -6.29
C GLN A 50 8.52 7.36 -5.54
N LYS A 51 9.30 7.42 -4.46
CA LYS A 51 9.66 6.22 -3.69
C LYS A 51 8.57 5.79 -2.73
N ARG A 52 7.72 6.73 -2.30
CA ARG A 52 6.67 6.53 -1.31
C ARG A 52 5.37 7.20 -1.72
N ALA A 53 4.26 6.51 -1.59
CA ALA A 53 2.94 7.08 -1.77
C ALA A 53 2.55 7.91 -0.54
N SER A 54 1.89 9.04 -0.79
CA SER A 54 1.20 9.77 0.28
C SER A 54 -0.13 9.06 0.58
N CYS A 55 -0.41 8.87 1.86
CA CYS A 55 -1.60 8.17 2.36
C CYS A 55 -2.13 8.88 3.60
N MET A 56 -3.27 9.53 3.44
CA MET A 56 -3.93 10.25 4.51
C MET A 56 -5.28 9.60 4.84
N GLN A 57 -5.48 9.28 6.13
CA GLN A 57 -6.78 8.83 6.64
C GLN A 57 -7.71 10.02 6.95
N ASP A 58 -7.10 11.12 7.39
CA ASP A 58 -7.73 12.40 7.71
C ASP A 58 -6.97 13.53 6.99
N ASN A 59 -7.32 14.79 7.22
CA ASN A 59 -6.66 15.94 6.60
C ASN A 59 -5.45 16.47 7.38
N GLU A 60 -5.01 15.77 8.43
CA GLU A 60 -3.95 16.22 9.34
C GLU A 60 -2.68 15.37 9.20
N HIS A 61 -2.82 14.07 8.95
CA HIS A 61 -1.73 13.11 8.96
C HIS A 61 -1.47 12.51 7.59
N ASP A 62 -0.31 12.83 7.01
CA ASP A 62 0.19 12.21 5.79
C ASP A 62 1.26 11.17 6.08
N ASN A 63 0.89 9.89 5.96
CA ASN A 63 1.81 8.78 6.13
C ASN A 63 2.52 8.49 4.80
N GLN A 64 3.80 8.17 4.89
CA GLN A 64 4.60 7.83 3.72
C GLN A 64 4.66 6.31 3.57
N CYS A 65 3.93 5.78 2.59
CA CYS A 65 3.76 4.34 2.39
C CYS A 65 4.60 3.80 1.24
N ALA A 66 5.06 2.56 1.37
CA ALA A 66 5.66 1.82 0.27
C ALA A 66 4.56 1.47 -0.77
N PRO A 67 4.63 1.97 -2.02
CA PRO A 67 3.54 1.84 -2.99
C PRO A 67 3.14 0.38 -3.28
N GLU A 68 4.11 -0.52 -3.28
CA GLU A 68 3.93 -1.95 -3.50
C GLU A 68 3.13 -2.65 -2.39
N SER A 69 3.03 -2.03 -1.21
CA SER A 69 2.24 -2.51 -0.08
C SER A 69 0.76 -2.12 -0.16
N CYS A 70 0.41 -1.23 -1.08
CA CYS A 70 -0.91 -0.61 -1.18
C CYS A 70 -1.84 -1.37 -2.14
N ARG A 71 -3.07 -1.66 -1.70
CA ARG A 71 -4.12 -2.28 -2.52
C ARG A 71 -5.46 -1.59 -2.29
N SER A 72 -6.33 -1.58 -3.29
CA SER A 72 -7.70 -1.10 -3.10
C SER A 72 -8.47 -2.00 -2.12
N ASP A 73 -9.36 -1.41 -1.34
CA ASP A 73 -10.14 -2.11 -0.31
C ASP A 73 -11.24 -3.01 -0.86
N ILE A 74 -11.77 -2.68 -2.04
CA ILE A 74 -12.87 -3.43 -2.68
C ILE A 74 -12.31 -4.63 -3.47
N ASP A 75 -11.53 -4.37 -4.51
CA ASP A 75 -11.10 -5.40 -5.48
C ASP A 75 -9.65 -5.88 -5.26
N GLY A 76 -8.92 -5.28 -4.32
CA GLY A 76 -7.51 -5.62 -4.09
C GLY A 76 -6.60 -5.17 -5.22
N PHE A 77 -6.99 -4.18 -6.02
CA PHE A 77 -6.22 -3.66 -7.14
C PHE A 77 -4.97 -2.92 -6.69
N LYS A 78 -3.89 -3.05 -7.46
CA LYS A 78 -2.75 -2.15 -7.37
C LYS A 78 -3.14 -0.76 -7.89
N TRP A 79 -2.34 0.25 -7.54
CA TRP A 79 -2.60 1.63 -7.93
C TRP A 79 -2.72 1.84 -9.45
N ASP A 80 -1.87 1.18 -10.24
CA ASP A 80 -1.86 1.25 -11.71
C ASP A 80 -3.06 0.57 -12.39
N GLN A 81 -3.82 -0.22 -11.61
CA GLN A 81 -5.05 -0.89 -12.01
C GLN A 81 -6.30 -0.13 -11.53
N LEU A 82 -6.15 0.90 -10.71
CA LEU A 82 -7.27 1.64 -10.15
C LEU A 82 -7.92 2.52 -11.21
N GLU A 83 -9.24 2.44 -11.31
CA GLU A 83 -10.02 3.21 -12.28
C GLU A 83 -11.28 3.80 -11.64
N PHE A 84 -11.58 5.04 -12.00
CA PHE A 84 -12.82 5.73 -11.61
C PHE A 84 -13.71 5.94 -12.85
N TRP A 85 -15.01 5.75 -12.68
CA TRP A 85 -15.98 5.69 -13.78
C TRP A 85 -17.04 6.78 -13.67
N PHE A 86 -17.60 7.20 -14.82
CA PHE A 86 -18.69 8.18 -14.89
C PHE A 86 -18.39 9.48 -14.13
N CYS A 87 -17.12 9.88 -14.16
CA CYS A 87 -16.69 11.13 -13.56
C CYS A 87 -17.06 12.31 -14.46
N HIS A 88 -17.11 13.50 -13.88
CA HIS A 88 -17.39 14.74 -14.61
C HIS A 88 -16.51 15.87 -14.09
N PRO A 89 -16.14 16.86 -14.93
CA PRO A 89 -15.51 18.07 -14.45
C PRO A 89 -16.52 18.89 -13.63
N PHE A 90 -16.06 19.95 -12.95
CA PHE A 90 -16.91 20.75 -12.06
C PHE A 90 -18.17 21.31 -12.74
N ASN A 91 -18.03 21.78 -14.00
CA ASN A 91 -19.12 22.36 -14.81
C ASN A 91 -19.19 21.71 -16.20
N GLY A 92 -19.27 20.38 -16.27
CA GLY A 92 -19.40 19.73 -17.56
C GLY A 92 -20.04 18.36 -17.49
N GLU A 93 -20.14 17.76 -18.68
CA GLU A 93 -20.83 16.50 -18.89
C GLU A 93 -20.08 15.30 -18.29
N VAL A 94 -20.84 14.24 -18.03
CA VAL A 94 -20.31 12.96 -17.56
C VAL A 94 -19.45 12.32 -18.65
N LEU A 95 -18.28 11.85 -18.26
CA LEU A 95 -17.38 11.10 -19.12
C LEU A 95 -17.85 9.64 -19.23
N LEU A 96 -18.05 9.18 -20.47
CA LEU A 96 -18.37 7.78 -20.80
C LEU A 96 -17.11 6.91 -20.93
N ARG A 97 -16.14 7.12 -20.05
CA ARG A 97 -14.88 6.39 -19.97
C ARG A 97 -14.37 6.35 -18.53
N SER A 98 -13.46 5.43 -18.24
CA SER A 98 -12.72 5.48 -16.98
C SER A 98 -11.61 6.52 -16.99
N ILE A 99 -11.17 6.87 -15.77
CA ILE A 99 -10.03 7.75 -15.50
C ILE A 99 -9.07 6.99 -14.60
N LYS A 100 -7.79 7.01 -14.98
CA LYS A 100 -6.70 6.55 -14.13
C LYS A 100 -6.26 7.68 -13.20
N PRO A 101 -6.21 7.48 -11.88
CA PRO A 101 -5.87 8.53 -10.94
C PRO A 101 -4.36 8.79 -10.88
N ALA A 102 -3.96 10.06 -10.83
CA ALA A 102 -2.67 10.50 -10.29
C ALA A 102 -2.74 10.60 -8.75
N GLN A 103 -3.90 11.05 -8.27
CA GLN A 103 -4.32 11.12 -6.88
C GLN A 103 -5.84 11.16 -6.78
N TYR A 104 -6.34 10.88 -5.59
CA TYR A 104 -7.70 11.20 -5.22
C TYR A 104 -7.76 11.89 -3.85
N PHE A 105 -8.80 12.70 -3.67
CA PHE A 105 -9.32 13.10 -2.39
C PHE A 105 -10.74 12.57 -2.22
N ARG A 106 -11.08 12.07 -1.05
CA ARG A 106 -12.45 11.66 -0.74
C ARG A 106 -13.23 12.83 -0.16
N ARG A 107 -14.44 13.00 -0.68
CA ARG A 107 -15.46 13.94 -0.18
C ARG A 107 -16.69 13.14 0.27
N ASP A 108 -17.71 13.84 0.75
CA ASP A 108 -18.91 13.19 1.32
C ASP A 108 -19.66 12.31 0.33
N SER A 109 -19.80 12.76 -0.93
CA SER A 109 -20.62 12.07 -1.95
C SER A 109 -19.88 11.70 -3.24
N TYR A 110 -18.60 12.03 -3.34
CA TYR A 110 -17.76 11.76 -4.52
C TYR A 110 -16.28 11.70 -4.15
N ALA A 111 -15.48 11.06 -5.01
CA ALA A 111 -14.04 11.22 -5.03
C ALA A 111 -13.67 12.36 -5.98
N GLU A 112 -12.79 13.25 -5.56
CA GLU A 112 -12.15 14.25 -6.40
C GLU A 112 -10.84 13.66 -6.91
N VAL A 113 -10.75 13.38 -8.21
CA VAL A 113 -9.69 12.59 -8.82
C VAL A 113 -8.94 13.45 -9.83
N GLN A 114 -7.62 13.51 -9.69
CA GLN A 114 -6.76 14.07 -10.74
C GLN A 114 -6.44 12.97 -11.76
N GLU A 115 -6.67 13.24 -13.04
CA GLU A 115 -6.31 12.28 -14.09
C GLU A 115 -4.80 12.20 -14.31
N ALA A 116 -4.26 10.97 -14.32
CA ALA A 116 -2.85 10.68 -14.54
C ALA A 116 -2.30 11.34 -15.81
N GLY A 117 -1.15 12.00 -15.69
CA GLY A 117 -0.49 12.68 -16.81
C GLY A 117 -1.14 14.02 -17.20
N THR A 118 -2.15 14.50 -16.47
CA THR A 118 -2.83 15.76 -16.76
C THR A 118 -3.00 16.63 -15.50
N PRO A 119 -3.22 17.95 -15.65
CA PRO A 119 -3.62 18.80 -14.54
C PRO A 119 -5.12 18.74 -14.24
N ASN A 120 -5.90 17.91 -14.96
CA ASN A 120 -7.36 17.94 -14.91
C ASN A 120 -7.90 17.19 -13.69
N TRP A 121 -8.94 17.78 -13.09
CA TRP A 121 -9.64 17.23 -11.94
C TRP A 121 -11.09 16.91 -12.28
N PHE A 122 -11.55 15.78 -11.75
CA PHE A 122 -12.89 15.27 -11.98
C PHE A 122 -13.54 14.86 -10.67
N ARG A 123 -14.86 15.00 -10.61
CA ARG A 123 -15.68 14.46 -9.53
C ARG A 123 -16.25 13.14 -9.99
N CYS A 124 -16.00 12.10 -9.22
CA CYS A 124 -16.43 10.73 -9.47
C CYS A 124 -17.46 10.33 -8.40
N PRO A 125 -18.77 10.37 -8.72
CA PRO A 125 -19.82 10.17 -7.74
C PRO A 125 -19.79 8.78 -7.11
N TYR A 126 -20.05 8.70 -5.80
CA TYR A 126 -20.16 7.42 -5.09
C TYR A 126 -21.44 6.65 -5.39
N SER A 127 -22.35 7.14 -6.24
CA SER A 127 -23.44 6.30 -6.75
C SER A 127 -22.92 5.05 -7.49
N TYR A 128 -21.69 5.12 -8.02
CA TYR A 128 -20.97 3.99 -8.62
C TYR A 128 -20.01 3.37 -7.61
N ALA A 129 -20.12 2.05 -7.39
CA ALA A 129 -19.38 1.33 -6.35
C ALA A 129 -17.85 1.45 -6.53
N SER A 130 -17.34 1.38 -7.77
CA SER A 130 -15.92 1.54 -8.09
C SER A 130 -15.35 2.86 -7.60
N ASN A 131 -16.15 3.93 -7.55
CA ASN A 131 -15.68 5.25 -7.12
C ASN A 131 -15.55 5.36 -5.59
N ARG A 132 -16.05 4.38 -4.83
CA ARG A 132 -15.96 4.33 -3.35
C ARG A 132 -14.70 3.64 -2.86
N GLN A 133 -13.88 3.09 -3.74
CA GLN A 133 -12.64 2.42 -3.35
C GLN A 133 -11.64 3.40 -2.73
N LEU A 134 -10.84 2.91 -1.78
CA LEU A 134 -9.67 3.59 -1.22
C LEU A 134 -8.48 2.65 -1.20
N MET A 135 -7.29 3.20 -1.07
CA MET A 135 -6.07 2.43 -0.85
C MET A 135 -5.91 2.06 0.61
N ILE A 136 -5.51 0.81 0.86
CA ILE A 136 -5.02 0.31 2.14
C ILE A 136 -3.57 -0.10 1.93
N CYS A 137 -2.66 0.49 2.70
CA CYS A 137 -1.24 0.21 2.64
C CYS A 137 -0.79 -0.50 3.91
N ASN A 138 0.19 -1.40 3.81
CA ASN A 138 0.65 -2.22 4.94
C ASN A 138 2.08 -1.88 5.38
N ASP A 139 2.76 -0.99 4.67
CA ASP A 139 4.11 -0.55 5.03
C ASP A 139 4.21 0.98 4.96
N CYS A 140 3.80 1.66 6.04
CA CYS A 140 3.82 3.11 6.16
C CYS A 140 4.63 3.59 7.37
N LEU A 141 5.28 4.75 7.20
CA LEU A 141 5.98 5.49 8.25
C LEU A 141 5.18 6.72 8.67
#